data_AF-A0A353TDM4-F1
#
_entry.id   AF-A0A353TDM4-F1
#
_cell.length_a   1.000
_cell.length_b   1.000
_cell.length_c   1.000
_cell.angle_alpha   90.00
_cell.angle_beta   90.00
_cell.angle_gamma   90.00
#
_symmetry.space_group_name_H-M   'P 1'
#
loop_
_entity.id
_entity.type
_entity.pdbx_description
1 polymer ?
#
loop_
_entity_poly.entity_id
_entity_poly.type
_entity_poly.pdbx_seq_one_letter_code
_entity_poly.pdbx_strand_id
1 'polypeptide(L)'
;FFAKFVLCSNNEKNPIIIPREEIRFWVRKVNPVEKDITSLKELMTGEIPFFLHFLKNRKLSTQNESRMWFKPSLLETPALNKIRKYNSSKVEIEMASYCAEVMERLNLTRIYCCPKDLLDVVRNAGLKADLPQIRNILKDNWKLHSDHNSDYTFYSIGLSGEISSLDRKGRYLEVGKNVIDKILL
;
A
#
# COMPACT_ATOMS: atom_id res chain seq x y z
N PHE A 1 -24.77 14.63 -9.84
CA PHE A 1 -23.57 15.48 -9.86
C PHE A 1 -22.36 14.63 -10.26
N PHE A 2 -21.59 15.06 -11.27
CA PHE A 2 -20.38 14.36 -11.72
C PHE A 2 -19.20 15.34 -11.65
N ALA A 3 -18.38 15.22 -10.62
CA ALA A 3 -17.19 16.04 -10.44
C ALA A 3 -15.93 15.28 -10.85
N LYS A 4 -14.98 16.02 -11.41
CA LYS A 4 -13.61 15.56 -11.62
C LYS A 4 -12.69 16.51 -10.86
N PHE A 5 -11.83 15.95 -10.02
CA PHE A 5 -10.85 16.71 -9.26
C PHE A 5 -9.48 16.54 -9.88
N VAL A 6 -8.78 17.66 -10.09
CA VAL A 6 -7.37 17.67 -10.47
C VAL A 6 -6.61 18.32 -9.32
N LEU A 7 -5.68 17.58 -8.72
CA LEU A 7 -4.87 18.02 -7.60
C LEU A 7 -3.42 18.12 -8.08
N CYS A 8 -2.77 19.24 -7.80
CA CYS A 8 -1.36 19.47 -8.09
C CYS A 8 -0.60 19.64 -6.78
N SER A 9 0.53 18.96 -6.62
CA SER A 9 1.38 19.08 -5.44
C SER A 9 2.83 18.83 -5.80
N ASN A 10 3.72 19.60 -5.17
CA ASN A 10 5.16 19.39 -5.23
C ASN A 10 5.65 18.42 -4.14
N ASN A 11 4.78 18.02 -3.21
CA ASN A 11 5.11 17.01 -2.19
C ASN A 11 4.91 15.60 -2.78
N GLU A 12 6.00 15.00 -3.27
CA GLU A 12 5.97 13.65 -3.86
C GLU A 12 5.68 12.53 -2.86
N LYS A 13 5.92 12.75 -1.55
CA LYS A 13 5.79 11.70 -0.53
C LYS A 13 4.38 11.64 0.05
N ASN A 14 3.80 12.79 0.38
CA ASN A 14 2.51 12.85 1.06
C ASN A 14 1.63 14.00 0.55
N PRO A 15 1.23 14.01 -0.74
CA PRO A 15 0.36 15.04 -1.25
C PRO A 15 -1.09 14.86 -0.77
N ILE A 16 -1.48 13.62 -0.45
CA ILE A 16 -2.81 13.23 0.02
C ILE A 16 -2.72 11.86 0.71
N ILE A 17 -3.63 11.58 1.65
CA ILE A 17 -3.79 10.26 2.26
C ILE A 17 -4.74 9.44 1.39
N ILE A 18 -4.25 8.31 0.86
CA ILE A 18 -5.02 7.40 0.01
C ILE A 18 -5.26 6.09 0.76
N PRO A 19 -6.51 5.77 1.12
CA PRO A 19 -6.87 4.47 1.68
C PRO A 19 -6.52 3.32 0.72
N ARG A 20 -6.29 2.11 1.23
CA ARG A 20 -5.82 0.99 0.40
C ARG A 20 -6.86 0.52 -0.61
N GLU A 21 -8.12 0.57 -0.22
CA GLU A 21 -9.30 0.22 -0.99
C GLU A 21 -9.72 1.29 -2.00
N GLU A 22 -9.08 2.46 -1.95
CA GLU A 22 -9.36 3.54 -2.87
C GLU A 22 -8.71 3.29 -4.24
N ILE A 23 -9.55 3.14 -5.26
CA ILE A 23 -9.15 2.78 -6.63
C ILE A 23 -9.31 3.93 -7.64
N ARG A 24 -9.73 5.12 -7.20
CA ARG A 24 -10.11 6.22 -8.10
C ARG A 24 -8.98 7.22 -8.37
N PHE A 25 -7.86 7.12 -7.67
CA PHE A 25 -6.73 8.01 -7.90
C PHE A 25 -5.89 7.59 -9.10
N TRP A 26 -5.56 8.56 -9.94
CA TRP A 26 -4.56 8.43 -10.99
C TRP A 26 -3.48 9.47 -10.76
N VAL A 27 -2.29 9.02 -10.34
CA VAL A 27 -1.20 9.93 -9.97
C VAL A 27 -0.14 9.91 -11.06
N ARG A 28 0.21 11.10 -11.56
CA ARG A 28 1.26 11.28 -12.58
C ARG A 28 2.35 12.20 -12.03
N LYS A 29 3.59 11.76 -12.15
CA LYS A 29 4.76 12.63 -12.00
C LYS A 29 4.92 13.42 -13.29
N VAL A 30 4.84 14.74 -13.19
CA VAL A 30 5.13 15.67 -14.28
C VAL A 30 6.55 16.16 -14.07
N ASN A 31 7.41 15.97 -15.06
CA ASN A 31 8.79 16.44 -14.98
C ASN A 31 8.82 17.96 -15.18
N PRO A 32 9.78 18.66 -14.55
CA PRO A 32 10.01 20.06 -14.83
C PRO A 32 10.39 20.26 -16.30
N VAL A 33 10.07 21.43 -16.82
CA VAL A 33 10.55 21.89 -18.13
C VAL A 33 12.07 22.03 -18.10
N GLU A 34 12.76 21.54 -19.13
CA GLU A 34 14.23 21.57 -19.22
C GLU A 34 14.80 22.98 -19.36
N LYS A 35 14.04 23.87 -20.01
CA LYS A 35 14.39 25.27 -20.22
C LYS A 35 13.21 26.14 -19.80
N ASP A 36 13.54 27.26 -19.18
CA ASP A 36 12.53 28.25 -18.85
C ASP A 36 12.01 28.93 -20.12
N ILE A 37 10.69 29.05 -20.23
CA ILE A 37 10.02 29.67 -21.37
C ILE A 37 9.14 30.77 -20.80
N THR A 38 9.59 32.02 -20.90
CA THR A 38 8.89 33.19 -20.37
C THR A 38 7.49 33.36 -20.94
N SER A 39 7.25 32.93 -22.18
CA SER A 39 5.95 32.98 -22.87
C SER A 39 5.15 31.68 -22.82
N LEU A 40 5.48 30.75 -21.89
CA LEU A 40 4.85 29.43 -21.84
C LEU A 40 3.32 29.51 -21.73
N LYS A 41 2.81 30.45 -20.94
CA LYS A 41 1.37 30.63 -20.72
C LYS A 41 0.65 31.02 -22.02
N GLU A 42 1.20 31.95 -22.78
CA GLU A 42 0.63 32.41 -24.04
C GLU A 42 0.62 31.28 -25.07
N LEU A 43 1.74 30.55 -25.18
CA LEU A 43 1.85 29.39 -26.07
C LEU A 43 0.83 28.31 -25.70
N MET A 44 0.74 27.93 -24.41
CA MET A 44 -0.24 26.95 -23.94
C MET A 44 -1.68 27.40 -24.16
N THR A 45 -1.96 28.70 -24.04
CA THR A 45 -3.30 29.26 -24.29
C THR A 45 -3.66 29.16 -25.78
N GLY A 46 -2.72 29.45 -26.68
CA GLY A 46 -2.88 29.30 -28.12
C GLY A 46 -3.15 27.85 -28.56
N GLU A 47 -2.65 26.87 -27.81
CA GLU A 47 -2.85 25.44 -28.08
C GLU A 47 -4.23 24.91 -27.65
N ILE A 48 -4.96 25.61 -26.78
CA ILE A 48 -6.24 25.13 -26.23
C ILE A 48 -7.24 24.71 -27.33
N PRO A 49 -7.49 25.51 -28.39
CA PRO A 49 -8.44 25.12 -29.45
C PRO A 49 -8.03 23.83 -30.17
N PHE A 50 -6.74 23.68 -30.48
CA PHE A 50 -6.20 22.49 -31.14
C PHE A 50 -6.30 21.26 -30.23
N PHE A 51 -5.96 21.42 -28.95
CA PHE A 51 -6.08 20.34 -27.97
C PHE A 51 -7.54 19.90 -27.79
N LEU A 52 -8.50 20.84 -27.73
CA LEU A 52 -9.93 20.52 -27.68
C LEU A 52 -10.41 19.80 -28.95
N HIS A 53 -9.96 20.23 -30.12
CA HIS A 53 -10.24 19.53 -31.38
C HIS A 53 -9.71 18.08 -31.34
N PHE A 54 -8.46 17.89 -30.89
CA PHE A 54 -7.89 16.56 -30.71
C PHE A 54 -8.71 15.70 -29.74
N LEU A 55 -9.07 16.24 -28.56
CA LEU A 55 -9.86 15.49 -27.56
C LEU A 55 -11.22 15.04 -28.08
N LYS A 56 -11.86 15.82 -28.95
CA LYS A 56 -13.16 15.49 -29.56
C LYS A 56 -13.08 14.45 -30.67
N ASN A 57 -11.98 14.42 -31.42
CA ASN A 57 -11.86 13.59 -32.63
C ASN A 57 -10.94 12.37 -32.46
N ARG A 58 -10.22 12.26 -31.33
CA ARG A 58 -9.34 11.12 -31.08
C ARG A 58 -10.14 9.83 -30.85
N LYS A 59 -9.55 8.72 -31.27
CA LYS A 59 -9.98 7.38 -30.83
C LYS A 59 -9.50 7.15 -29.40
N LEU A 60 -10.41 6.78 -28.50
CA LEU A 60 -10.05 6.43 -27.12
C LEU A 60 -9.25 5.12 -27.10
N SER A 61 -8.19 5.07 -26.30
CA SER A 61 -7.34 3.89 -26.13
C SER A 61 -7.92 2.86 -25.18
N THR A 62 -8.94 3.22 -24.39
CA THR A 62 -9.60 2.36 -23.42
C THR A 62 -11.09 2.27 -23.70
N GLN A 63 -11.69 1.14 -23.31
CA GLN A 63 -13.13 0.93 -23.36
C GLN A 63 -13.75 1.16 -21.98
N ASN A 64 -15.06 1.31 -21.93
CA ASN A 64 -15.80 1.42 -20.69
C ASN A 64 -15.93 0.04 -20.03
N GLU A 65 -15.12 -0.22 -19.00
CA GLU A 65 -15.10 -1.50 -18.28
C GLU A 65 -15.80 -1.45 -16.91
N SER A 66 -16.13 -0.26 -16.42
CA SER A 66 -16.72 -0.10 -15.08
C SER A 66 -17.44 1.23 -14.94
N ARG A 67 -18.11 1.46 -13.80
CA ARG A 67 -18.66 2.78 -13.45
C ARG A 67 -17.60 3.90 -13.51
N MET A 68 -16.31 3.57 -13.33
CA MET A 68 -15.19 4.51 -13.40
C MET A 68 -14.55 4.58 -14.80
N TRP A 69 -15.13 3.94 -15.81
CA TRP A 69 -14.63 3.74 -17.18
C TRP A 69 -13.38 2.86 -17.26
N PHE A 70 -12.35 3.14 -16.46
CA PHE A 70 -11.07 2.45 -16.50
C PHE A 70 -11.05 1.19 -15.64
N LYS A 71 -10.24 0.21 -16.07
CA LYS A 71 -9.80 -0.91 -15.23
C LYS A 71 -8.87 -0.38 -14.12
N PRO A 72 -9.03 -0.82 -12.85
CA PRO A 72 -8.16 -0.37 -11.76
C PRO A 72 -6.67 -0.53 -12.04
N SER A 73 -6.27 -1.62 -12.70
CA SER A 73 -4.86 -1.89 -13.07
C SER A 73 -4.26 -0.85 -14.02
N LEU A 74 -5.08 -0.08 -14.76
CA LEU A 74 -4.60 1.02 -15.62
C LEU A 74 -4.29 2.29 -14.83
N LEU A 75 -4.82 2.39 -13.60
CA LEU A 75 -4.63 3.53 -12.72
C LEU A 75 -3.43 3.34 -11.78
N GLU A 76 -2.93 2.11 -11.66
CA GLU A 76 -1.73 1.78 -10.90
C GLU A 76 -0.49 2.38 -11.57
N THR A 77 0.08 3.41 -10.94
CA THR A 77 1.32 4.05 -11.39
C THR A 77 2.41 3.95 -10.33
N PRO A 78 3.70 4.02 -10.72
CA PRO A 78 4.79 4.06 -9.74
C PRO A 78 4.66 5.21 -8.73
N ALA A 79 4.12 6.36 -9.15
CA ALA A 79 3.91 7.51 -8.26
C ALA A 79 2.78 7.23 -7.24
N LEU A 80 1.68 6.62 -7.67
CA LEU A 80 0.59 6.22 -6.78
C LEU A 80 1.08 5.20 -5.74
N ASN A 81 1.86 4.20 -6.17
CA ASN A 81 2.39 3.17 -5.28
C ASN A 81 3.32 3.76 -4.21
N LYS A 82 4.16 4.74 -4.56
CA LYS A 82 4.99 5.47 -3.59
C LYS A 82 4.16 6.19 -2.52
N ILE A 83 3.07 6.84 -2.91
CA ILE A 83 2.18 7.54 -1.96
C ILE A 83 1.48 6.52 -1.06
N ARG A 84 0.92 5.44 -1.61
CA ARG A 84 0.27 4.37 -0.82
C ARG A 84 1.25 3.70 0.15
N LYS A 85 2.50 3.50 -0.26
CA LYS A 85 3.57 3.00 0.60
C LYS A 85 3.86 3.97 1.74
N TYR A 86 3.98 5.26 1.43
CA TYR A 86 4.17 6.29 2.45
C TYR A 86 2.98 6.42 3.41
N ASN A 87 1.75 6.25 2.91
CA ASN A 87 0.54 6.28 3.72
C ASN A 87 0.30 4.99 4.53
N SER A 88 1.07 3.93 4.30
CA SER A 88 0.97 2.69 5.07
C SER A 88 1.46 2.91 6.50
N SER A 89 0.81 2.24 7.46
CA SER A 89 1.14 2.37 8.87
C SER A 89 2.55 1.85 9.15
N LYS A 90 3.39 2.61 9.88
CA LYS A 90 4.71 2.13 10.33
C LYS A 90 4.60 0.82 11.12
N VAL A 91 3.56 0.69 11.93
CA VAL A 91 3.26 -0.53 12.69
C VAL A 91 3.00 -1.70 11.75
N GLU A 92 2.24 -1.48 10.68
CA GLU A 92 1.95 -2.50 9.68
C GLU A 92 3.19 -2.92 8.89
N ILE A 93 4.04 -1.96 8.51
CA ILE A 93 5.32 -2.23 7.84
C ILE A 93 6.24 -3.03 8.74
N GLU A 94 6.30 -2.73 10.04
CA GLU A 94 7.10 -3.49 11.00
C GLU A 94 6.60 -4.93 11.13
N MET A 95 5.29 -5.11 11.30
CA MET A 95 4.67 -6.44 11.34
C MET A 95 4.98 -7.26 10.07
N ALA A 96 4.87 -6.63 8.90
CA ALA A 96 5.13 -7.30 7.63
C ALA A 96 6.62 -7.64 7.44
N SER A 97 7.52 -6.71 7.81
CA SER A 97 8.97 -6.92 7.75
C SER A 97 9.41 -8.08 8.65
N TYR A 98 8.87 -8.16 9.87
CA TYR A 98 9.15 -9.25 10.78
C TYR A 98 8.72 -10.61 10.21
N CYS A 99 7.50 -10.69 9.68
CA CYS A 99 7.01 -11.90 9.02
C CYS A 99 7.89 -12.27 7.81
N ALA A 100 8.34 -11.30 7.01
CA ALA A 100 9.23 -11.54 5.89
C ALA A 100 10.58 -12.12 6.35
N GLU A 101 11.19 -11.54 7.39
CA GLU A 101 12.48 -12.00 7.93
C GLU A 101 12.40 -13.44 8.45
N VAL A 102 11.36 -13.76 9.23
CA VAL A 102 11.15 -15.12 9.73
C VAL A 102 10.94 -16.10 8.58
N MET A 103 10.11 -15.74 7.58
CA MET A 103 9.88 -16.56 6.40
C MET A 103 11.17 -16.82 5.61
N GLU A 104 12.00 -15.80 5.43
CA GLU A 104 13.27 -15.91 4.72
C GLU A 104 14.26 -16.80 5.47
N ARG A 105 14.48 -16.53 6.76
CA ARG A 105 15.49 -17.23 7.57
C ARG A 105 15.16 -18.71 7.83
N LEU A 106 13.87 -19.06 7.84
CA LEU A 106 13.41 -20.43 8.05
C LEU A 106 12.90 -21.10 6.76
N ASN A 107 12.99 -20.42 5.62
CA ASN A 107 12.45 -20.88 4.33
C ASN A 107 10.98 -21.30 4.39
N LEU A 108 10.14 -20.50 5.07
CA LEU A 108 8.71 -20.73 5.24
C LEU A 108 7.90 -19.92 4.22
N THR A 109 6.73 -20.46 3.83
CA THR A 109 5.75 -19.75 2.99
C THR A 109 4.60 -19.14 3.79
N ARG A 110 4.50 -19.50 5.07
CA ARG A 110 3.43 -19.08 5.99
C ARG A 110 3.95 -19.00 7.42
N ILE A 111 3.37 -18.09 8.21
CA ILE A 111 3.63 -17.93 9.64
C ILE A 111 2.30 -17.95 10.39
N TYR A 112 2.30 -18.53 11.57
CA TYR A 112 1.17 -18.51 12.48
C TYR A 112 1.43 -17.53 13.62
N CYS A 113 0.49 -16.61 13.84
CA CYS A 113 0.61 -15.61 14.90
C CYS A 113 -0.76 -15.20 15.42
N CYS A 114 -0.81 -14.75 16.67
CA CYS A 114 -1.95 -14.03 17.21
C CYS A 114 -1.64 -12.52 17.32
N PRO A 115 -2.67 -11.66 17.52
CA PRO A 115 -2.45 -10.22 17.66
C PRO A 115 -1.51 -9.82 18.81
N LYS A 116 -1.40 -10.64 19.87
CA LYS A 116 -0.46 -10.36 20.97
C LYS A 116 0.98 -10.61 20.56
N ASP A 117 1.24 -11.65 19.77
CA ASP A 117 2.59 -11.99 19.30
C ASP A 117 3.19 -10.82 18.49
N LEU A 118 2.39 -10.29 17.55
CA LEU A 118 2.82 -9.15 16.73
C LEU A 118 2.84 -7.82 17.50
N LEU A 119 2.03 -7.67 18.55
CA LEU A 119 2.12 -6.50 19.43
C LEU A 119 3.48 -6.47 20.15
N ASP A 120 3.95 -7.62 20.64
CA ASP A 120 5.26 -7.71 21.30
C ASP A 120 6.40 -7.42 20.32
N VAL A 121 6.31 -7.95 19.09
CA VAL A 121 7.25 -7.62 17.99
C VAL A 121 7.34 -6.11 17.77
N VAL A 122 6.20 -5.45 17.57
CA VAL A 122 6.13 -4.02 17.29
C VAL A 122 6.68 -3.19 18.46
N ARG A 123 6.41 -3.61 19.70
CA ARG A 123 6.96 -2.95 20.90
C ARG A 123 8.46 -3.14 21.03
N ASN A 124 8.98 -4.32 20.72
CA ASN A 124 10.42 -4.60 20.74
C ASN A 124 11.17 -3.79 19.67
N ALA A 125 10.52 -3.46 18.55
CA ALA A 125 11.01 -2.52 17.55
C ALA A 125 10.93 -1.04 17.97
N GLY A 126 10.46 -0.75 19.20
CA GLY A 126 10.36 0.61 19.73
C GLY A 126 9.14 1.41 19.23
N LEU A 127 8.19 0.76 18.55
CA LEU A 127 6.98 1.41 18.06
C LEU A 127 5.88 1.37 19.12
N LYS A 128 5.11 2.47 19.20
CA LYS A 128 3.92 2.55 20.04
C LYS A 128 2.72 1.99 19.27
N ALA A 129 2.18 0.88 19.76
CA ALA A 129 0.96 0.27 19.27
C ALA A 129 0.13 -0.33 20.41
N ASP A 130 -1.16 -0.50 20.16
CA ASP A 130 -2.08 -1.19 21.05
C ASP A 130 -2.73 -2.41 20.37
N LEU A 131 -3.32 -3.29 21.18
CA LEU A 131 -3.91 -4.53 20.68
C LEU A 131 -5.08 -4.30 19.69
N PRO A 132 -5.97 -3.31 19.87
CA PRO A 132 -6.96 -2.94 18.86
C PRO A 132 -6.35 -2.58 17.50
N GLN A 133 -5.28 -1.77 17.46
CA GLN A 133 -4.60 -1.40 16.23
C GLN A 133 -4.07 -2.63 15.48
N ILE A 134 -3.39 -3.54 16.19
CA ILE A 134 -2.86 -4.77 15.60
C ILE A 134 -3.99 -5.64 15.04
N ARG A 135 -5.11 -5.79 15.77
CA ARG A 135 -6.29 -6.53 15.30
C ARG A 135 -6.89 -5.92 14.05
N ASN A 136 -7.02 -4.60 13.98
CA ASN A 136 -7.57 -3.91 12.81
C ASN A 136 -6.65 -4.07 11.59
N ILE A 137 -5.32 -4.00 11.76
CA ILE A 137 -4.38 -4.26 10.67
C ILE A 137 -4.57 -5.69 10.14
N LEU A 138 -4.58 -6.69 11.02
CA LEU A 138 -4.70 -8.10 10.62
C LEU A 138 -6.05 -8.40 9.94
N LYS A 139 -7.14 -7.85 10.48
CA LYS A 139 -8.50 -8.09 9.98
C LYS A 139 -8.81 -7.26 8.73
N ASP A 140 -8.59 -5.95 8.80
CA ASP A 140 -9.10 -5.01 7.80
C ASP A 140 -8.07 -4.75 6.70
N ASN A 141 -6.78 -4.68 7.03
CA ASN A 141 -5.73 -4.44 6.03
C ASN A 141 -5.24 -5.74 5.40
N TRP A 142 -5.01 -6.78 6.20
CA TRP A 142 -4.47 -8.07 5.72
C TRP A 142 -5.57 -9.05 5.34
N LYS A 143 -6.84 -8.75 5.66
CA LYS A 143 -8.02 -9.57 5.36
C LYS A 143 -7.90 -11.01 5.90
N LEU A 144 -7.28 -11.16 7.07
CA LEU A 144 -7.09 -12.44 7.73
C LEU A 144 -8.20 -12.72 8.75
N HIS A 145 -8.61 -13.98 8.80
CA HIS A 145 -9.59 -14.48 9.75
C HIS A 145 -9.06 -15.76 10.40
N SER A 146 -9.49 -16.01 11.64
CA SER A 146 -9.15 -17.21 12.40
C SER A 146 -10.43 -17.98 12.64
N ASP A 147 -10.48 -19.23 12.19
CA ASP A 147 -11.69 -20.04 12.27
C ASP A 147 -11.74 -20.89 13.55
N HIS A 148 -10.58 -21.24 14.14
CA HIS A 148 -10.51 -22.16 15.28
C HIS A 148 -9.44 -21.79 16.33
N ASN A 149 -9.68 -22.20 17.58
CA ASN A 149 -8.68 -22.23 18.66
C ASN A 149 -7.89 -23.53 18.54
N SER A 150 -6.57 -23.45 18.39
CA SER A 150 -5.70 -24.63 18.37
C SER A 150 -4.27 -24.26 18.81
N ASP A 151 -3.40 -25.25 18.83
CA ASP A 151 -1.98 -25.10 19.08
C ASP A 151 -1.29 -24.55 17.81
N TYR A 152 -0.28 -23.69 17.99
CA TYR A 152 0.50 -23.13 16.89
C TYR A 152 1.91 -22.79 17.34
N THR A 153 2.85 -22.79 16.38
CA THR A 153 4.22 -22.39 16.61
C THR A 153 4.41 -20.96 16.09
N PHE A 154 4.77 -20.05 16.99
CA PHE A 154 5.23 -18.71 16.64
C PHE A 154 6.76 -18.69 16.68
N TYR A 155 7.39 -17.96 15.77
CA TYR A 155 8.84 -17.81 15.76
C TYR A 155 9.22 -16.43 16.28
N SER A 156 9.94 -16.39 17.40
CA SER A 156 10.47 -15.16 17.97
C SER A 156 11.92 -14.94 17.59
N ILE A 157 12.26 -13.71 17.18
CA ILE A 157 13.63 -13.24 16.99
C ILE A 157 14.09 -12.54 18.28
N GLY A 158 15.15 -13.07 18.91
CA GLY A 158 15.76 -12.49 20.10
C GLY A 158 16.65 -11.28 19.80
N LEU A 159 17.16 -10.62 20.85
CA LEU A 159 17.97 -9.39 20.72
C LEU A 159 19.30 -9.62 20.01
N SER A 160 19.89 -10.82 20.14
CA SER A 160 21.09 -11.22 19.39
C SER A 160 20.77 -11.79 18.00
N GLY A 161 19.51 -11.73 17.57
CA GLY A 161 19.05 -12.19 16.26
C GLY A 161 18.81 -13.69 16.18
N GLU A 162 18.92 -14.46 17.25
CA GLU A 162 18.57 -15.87 17.30
C GLU A 162 17.06 -16.08 17.09
N ILE A 163 16.68 -17.11 16.33
CA ILE A 163 15.28 -17.49 16.17
C ILE A 163 14.96 -18.63 17.12
N SER A 164 13.88 -18.47 17.89
CA SER A 164 13.32 -19.50 18.75
C SER A 164 11.88 -19.82 18.36
N SER A 165 11.54 -21.10 18.34
CA SER A 165 10.16 -21.57 18.18
C SER A 165 9.45 -21.54 19.55
N LEU A 166 8.28 -20.94 19.59
CA LEU A 166 7.42 -20.87 20.77
C LEU A 166 6.11 -21.58 20.49
N ASP A 167 5.86 -22.68 21.19
CA ASP A 167 4.58 -23.37 21.14
C ASP A 167 3.54 -22.62 21.98
N ARG A 168 2.46 -22.19 21.32
CA ARG A 168 1.39 -21.38 21.91
C ARG A 168 0.03 -22.04 21.63
N LYS A 169 -0.98 -21.61 22.38
CA LYS A 169 -2.38 -22.04 22.20
C LYS A 169 -3.28 -20.83 22.06
N GLY A 170 -4.21 -20.85 21.10
CA GLY A 170 -5.23 -19.81 20.96
C GLY A 170 -5.77 -19.64 19.54
N ARG A 171 -6.48 -18.53 19.31
CA ARG A 171 -6.95 -18.13 17.98
C ARG A 171 -5.80 -17.46 17.24
N TYR A 172 -5.07 -18.25 16.46
CA TYR A 172 -4.01 -17.75 15.60
C TYR A 172 -4.53 -17.49 14.18
N LEU A 173 -3.78 -16.69 13.45
CA LEU A 173 -3.99 -16.36 12.05
C LEU A 173 -2.85 -16.97 11.24
N GLU A 174 -3.16 -17.44 10.04
CA GLU A 174 -2.16 -17.83 9.05
C GLU A 174 -1.83 -16.63 8.17
N VAL A 175 -0.57 -16.20 8.20
CA VAL A 175 -0.04 -15.12 7.37
C VAL A 175 0.75 -15.75 6.23
N GLY A 176 0.24 -15.63 5.00
CA GLY A 176 0.94 -16.12 3.80
C GLY A 176 1.94 -15.12 3.24
N LYS A 177 3.02 -15.62 2.62
CA LYS A 177 4.05 -14.79 1.96
C LYS A 177 3.47 -13.81 0.94
N ASN A 178 2.45 -14.23 0.19
CA ASN A 178 1.73 -13.41 -0.78
C ASN A 178 1.06 -12.16 -0.17
N VAL A 179 0.65 -12.21 1.10
CA VAL A 179 0.09 -11.06 1.83
C VAL A 179 1.21 -10.08 2.14
N ILE A 180 2.34 -10.60 2.65
CA ILE A 180 3.51 -9.81 3.04
C ILE A 180 4.14 -9.12 1.83
N ASP A 181 4.33 -9.83 0.72
CA ASP A 181 4.91 -9.28 -0.50
C ASP A 181 4.08 -8.07 -0.99
N LYS A 182 2.75 -8.16 -0.95
CA LYS A 182 1.86 -7.04 -1.33
C LYS A 182 1.99 -5.81 -0.44
N ILE A 183 2.38 -5.98 0.82
CA ILE A 183 2.54 -4.88 1.77
C ILE A 183 3.92 -4.22 1.63
N LEU A 184 4.95 -5.01 1.32
CA LEU A 184 6.33 -4.54 1.26
C LEU A 184 6.76 -3.99 -0.12
N LEU A 185 6.02 -4.29 -1.19
CA LEU A 185 6.16 -3.68 -2.52
C LEU A 185 5.91 -2.16 -2.46
#